data_AF-A0A379TGY6-F1
#
_entry.id   AF-A0A379TGY6-F1
#
_cell.length_a   1.000
_cell.length_b   1.000
_cell.length_c   1.000
_cell.angle_alpha   90.00
_cell.angle_beta   90.00
_cell.angle_gamma   90.00
#
_symmetry.space_group_name_H-M   'P 1'
#
loop_
_entity.id
_entity.type
_entity.pdbx_description
1 polymer ?
#
loop_
_entity_poly.entity_id
_entity_poly.type
_entity_poly.pdbx_seq_one_letter_code
_entity_poly.pdbx_strand_id
1 'polypeptide(L)' 'MTIAYIALGSNQASPLEQVNAALKAIAGIPDSRIVAVSSFLPHAAAWPTESARLFKCRRRTGYGAYRRRLAESYPAY' A
#
# COMPACT_ATOMS: atom_id res chain seq x y z
N MET A 1 0.80 4.54 -16.17
CA MET A 1 0.97 4.84 -14.74
C MET A 1 -0.40 5.01 -14.12
N THR A 2 -0.69 4.28 -13.04
CA THR A 2 -2.05 4.17 -12.48
C THR A 2 -2.01 4.44 -10.97
N ILE A 3 -2.93 5.26 -10.48
CA ILE A 3 -3.12 5.51 -9.05
C ILE A 3 -4.20 4.55 -8.53
N ALA A 4 -3.88 3.82 -7.48
CA ALA A 4 -4.80 2.95 -6.77
C ALA A 4 -5.08 3.52 -5.37
N TYR A 5 -6.35 3.49 -4.96
CA TYR A 5 -6.79 3.86 -3.63
C TYR A 5 -7.10 2.59 -2.85
N ILE A 6 -6.49 2.42 -1.69
CA ILE A 6 -6.61 1.22 -0.85
C ILE A 6 -7.13 1.65 0.52
N ALA A 7 -8.26 1.09 0.94
CA ALA A 7 -8.76 1.25 2.30
C ALA A 7 -8.14 0.18 3.21
N LEU A 8 -7.61 0.60 4.35
CA LEU A 8 -7.10 -0.26 5.42
C LEU A 8 -7.93 -0.01 6.67
N GLY A 9 -8.37 -1.08 7.32
CA GLY A 9 -9.01 -1.04 8.62
C GLY A 9 -8.63 -2.30 9.38
N SER A 10 -8.46 -2.17 10.69
CA SER A 10 -8.27 -3.33 11.56
C SER A 10 -9.21 -3.19 12.74
N ASN A 11 -9.65 -4.35 13.23
CA ASN A 11 -10.63 -4.42 14.29
C ASN A 11 -10.28 -5.49 15.33
N GLN A 12 -9.01 -5.88 15.42
CA GLN A 12 -8.54 -6.94 16.30
C GLN A 12 -7.24 -6.56 16.98
N ALA A 13 -7.04 -7.05 18.21
CA ALA A 13 -5.82 -6.96 19.02
C ALA A 13 -5.24 -5.54 19.10
N SER A 14 -4.33 -5.19 18.18
CA SER A 14 -3.66 -3.90 18.08
C SER A 14 -3.91 -3.27 16.70
N PRO A 15 -5.07 -2.61 16.45
CA PRO A 15 -5.42 -2.09 15.13
C PRO A 15 -4.37 -1.15 14.53
N LEU A 16 -3.75 -0.31 15.37
CA LEU A 16 -2.72 0.62 14.95
C LEU A 16 -1.44 -0.10 14.49
N GLU A 17 -1.01 -1.15 15.20
CA GLU A 17 0.14 -1.96 14.79
C GLU A 17 -0.13 -2.71 13.50
N GLN A 18 -1.32 -3.29 13.35
CA GLN A 18 -1.70 -4.02 12.15
C GLN A 18 -1.74 -3.11 10.92
N VAL A 19 -2.33 -1.92 11.04
CA VAL A 19 -2.35 -0.94 9.95
C VAL A 19 -0.94 -0.46 9.61
N ASN A 20 -0.06 -0.26 10.59
CA ASN A 20 1.34 0.08 10.34
C ASN A 20 2.12 -1.06 9.67
N ALA A 21 1.87 -2.32 10.04
CA ALA A 21 2.45 -3.49 9.39
C ALA A 21 1.98 -3.62 7.93
N ALA A 22 0.68 -3.41 7.68
CA ALA A 22 0.12 -3.40 6.33
C ALA A 22 0.75 -2.30 5.46
N LEU A 23 0.97 -1.10 5.99
CA LEU A 23 1.68 -0.03 5.27
C LEU A 23 3.12 -0.42 4.91
N LYS A 24 3.86 -1.06 5.82
CA LYS A 24 5.21 -1.57 5.53
C LYS A 24 5.19 -2.61 4.40
N ALA A 25 4.22 -3.53 4.42
CA ALA A 25 4.06 -4.53 3.37
C ALA A 25 3.72 -3.90 2.01
N ILE A 26 2.80 -2.93 1.98
CA ILE A 26 2.42 -2.20 0.76
C ILE A 26 3.62 -1.43 0.19
N ALA A 27 4.46 -0.84 1.04
CA ALA A 27 5.68 -0.15 0.61
C ALA A 27 6.69 -1.10 -0.05
N GLY A 28 6.65 -2.40 0.28
CA GLY A 28 7.49 -3.44 -0.32
C GLY A 28 6.99 -3.99 -1.65
N ILE A 29 5.81 -3.57 -2.15
CA ILE A 29 5.26 -4.08 -3.42
C ILE A 29 6.15 -3.60 -4.59
N PRO A 30 6.69 -4.51 -5.43
CA PRO A 30 7.48 -4.15 -6.59
C PRO A 30 6.73 -3.24 -7.56
N ASP A 31 7.49 -2.39 -8.26
CA ASP A 31 6.95 -1.43 -9.24
C ASP A 31 5.83 -0.54 -8.67
N SER A 32 5.82 -0.32 -7.36
CA SER A 32 4.85 0.52 -6.66
C SER A 32 5.55 1.46 -5.70
N ARG A 33 4.91 2.58 -5.40
CA ARG A 33 5.38 3.54 -4.41
C ARG A 33 4.19 4.15 -3.69
N ILE A 34 4.37 4.32 -2.40
CA ILE A 34 3.45 5.08 -1.57
C ILE A 34 3.53 6.58 -1.90
N VAL A 35 2.38 7.21 -2.24
CA VAL A 35 2.35 8.65 -2.55
C VAL A 35 1.65 9.51 -1.49
N ALA A 36 0.67 8.97 -0.77
CA ALA A 36 0.06 9.65 0.36
C ALA A 36 -0.63 8.65 1.29
N VAL A 37 -0.53 8.89 2.61
CA VAL A 37 -1.26 8.16 3.66
C VAL A 37 -2.23 9.14 4.29
N SER A 38 -3.52 8.80 4.43
CA SER A 38 -4.46 9.64 5.17
C SER A 38 -4.19 9.57 6.68
N SER A 39 -4.68 10.57 7.41
CA SER A 39 -4.84 10.46 8.86
C SER A 39 -5.74 9.27 9.22
N PHE A 40 -5.61 8.77 10.44
CA PHE A 40 -6.57 7.83 11.00
C PHE A 40 -7.92 8.50 11.12
N LEU A 41 -8.96 7.84 10.62
CA LEU A 41 -10.33 8.23 10.90
C LEU A 41 -10.80 7.44 12.13
N PRO A 42 -11.21 8.11 13.22
CA PRO A 42 -11.96 7.44 14.27
C PRO A 42 -13.24 6.88 13.64
N HIS A 43 -13.46 5.57 13.80
CA HIS A 43 -14.65 4.93 13.23
C HIS A 43 -15.87 5.35 14.04
N ALA A 44 -16.92 5.80 13.38
CA ALA A 44 -18.18 6.14 14.02
C ALA A 44 -18.83 4.87 14.59
N ALA A 45 -18.87 4.79 15.93
CA ALA A 45 -19.67 4.03 16.90
C ALA A 45 -20.60 2.83 16.53
N ALA A 46 -20.59 2.28 15.31
CA ALA A 46 -21.47 1.18 14.90
C ALA A 46 -20.76 -0.18 14.73
N TRP A 47 -19.43 -0.22 14.86
CA TRP A 47 -18.63 -1.45 14.81
C TRP A 47 -17.65 -1.46 15.99
N PRO A 48 -17.42 -2.61 16.65
CA PRO A 48 -16.73 -2.67 17.95
C PRO A 48 -15.21 -2.44 17.88
N THR A 49 -14.67 -1.81 16.83
CA THR A 49 -13.22 -1.59 16.78
C THR A 49 -12.71 -0.47 15.88
N GLU A 50 -11.51 0.00 16.25
CA GLU A 50 -10.93 1.30 15.95
C GLU A 50 -10.08 1.39 14.66
N SER A 51 -10.23 2.53 13.98
CA SER A 51 -9.28 3.17 13.04
C SER A 51 -9.17 2.60 11.62
N ALA A 52 -9.79 3.31 10.66
CA ALA A 52 -9.54 3.12 9.22
C ALA A 52 -8.51 4.16 8.70
N ARG A 53 -7.57 3.73 7.83
CA ARG A 53 -6.70 4.58 7.01
C ARG A 53 -7.03 4.38 5.53
N LEU A 54 -7.17 5.48 4.79
CA LEU A 54 -7.18 5.47 3.34
C LEU A 54 -5.77 5.72 2.82
N PHE A 55 -5.35 4.92 1.86
CA PHE A 55 -4.01 4.94 1.32
C PHE A 55 -4.02 5.19 -0.20
N LYS A 56 -3.15 6.09 -0.69
CA LYS A 56 -2.91 6.27 -2.14
C LYS A 56 -1.62 5.59 -2.55
N CYS A 57 -1.74 4.51 -3.30
CA CYS A 57 -0.61 3.80 -3.90
C CYS A 57 -0.43 4.23 -5.35
N ARG A 58 0.79 4.58 -5.74
CA ARG A 58 1.17 4.80 -7.14
C ARG A 58 1.84 3.53 -7.65
N ARG A 59 1.21 2.85 -8.60
CA ARG A 59 1.85 1.76 -9.34
C ARG A 59 2.56 2.35 -10.55
N ARG A 60 3.86 2.06 -10.71
CA ARG A 60 4.63 2.34 -11.92
C ARG A 60 4.28 1.30 -12.99
N THR A 61 3.07 1.41 -13.53
CA THR A 61 2.68 0.68 -14.74
C THR A 61 3.25 1.40 -15.97
N GLY A 62 4.34 0.88 -16.53
CA GLY A 62 4.96 1.41 -17.75
C GLY A 62 6.25 0.69 -18.14
N TYR A 63 6.70 0.91 -19.38
CA TYR A 63 7.86 0.28 -20.06
C TYR A 63 9.12 0.10 -19.20
N GLY A 64 9.36 0.99 -18.22
CA GLY A 64 10.50 0.91 -17.30
C GLY A 64 10.45 -0.25 -16.29
N ALA A 65 9.26 -0.70 -15.86
CA ALA A 65 9.10 -1.87 -14.99
C ALA A 65 9.36 -3.17 -15.77
N TYR A 66 8.85 -3.24 -17.00
CA TYR A 66 9.12 -4.34 -17.94
C TYR A 66 10.61 -4.44 -18.28
N ARG A 67 11.25 -3.30 -18.62
CA ARG A 67 12.68 -3.26 -18.96
C ARG A 67 13.58 -3.68 -17.80
N ARG A 68 13.24 -3.34 -16.55
CA ARG A 68 14.02 -3.75 -15.37
C ARG A 68 13.90 -5.26 -15.12
N ARG A 69 12.69 -5.81 -15.26
CA ARG A 69 12.42 -7.25 -15.17
C ARG A 69 13.12 -8.04 -16.28
N LEU A 70 13.17 -7.49 -17.50
CA LEU A 70 13.97 -8.05 -18.60
C LEU A 70 15.47 -8.00 -18.30
N ALA A 71 15.99 -6.88 -17.80
CA ALA A 71 17.40 -6.74 -17.45
C ALA A 71 17.83 -7.67 -16.30
N GLU A 72 16.94 -7.94 -15.33
CA GLU A 72 17.16 -8.94 -14.28
C GLU A 72 17.11 -10.37 -14.83
N SER A 73 16.28 -10.63 -15.85
CA SER A 73 16.15 -11.96 -16.47
C SER A 73 17.24 -12.26 -17.52
N TYR A 74 17.83 -11.22 -18.11
CA TYR A 74 18.87 -11.30 -19.14
C TYR A 74 19.96 -10.23 -18.91
N PRO A 75 20.90 -10.47 -17.98
CA PRO A 75 21.87 -9.45 -17.54
C PRO A 75 23.00 -9.14 -18.55
N ALA A 76 23.04 -9.76 -19.73
CA ALA A 76 24.19 -9.73 -20.63
C ALA A 76 23.88 -9.46 -22.13
N TYR A 77 22.78 -8.77 -22.43
CA TYR A 77 22.52 -8.15 -23.75
C TYR A 77 22.12 -6.68 -23.58
#